data_AF-A0AAV5NYN4-F1
#
_entry.id   AF-A0AAV5NYN4-F1
#
_cell.length_a   1.000
_cell.length_b   1.000
_cell.length_c   1.000
_cell.angle_alpha   90.00
_cell.angle_beta   90.00
_cell.angle_gamma   90.00
#
_symmetry.space_group_name_H-M   'P 1'
#
loop_
_entity.id
_entity.type
_entity.pdbx_description
1 polymer ?
#
loop_
_entity_poly.entity_id
_entity_poly.type
_entity_poly.pdbx_seq_one_letter_code
_entity_poly.pdbx_strand_id
1 'polypeptide(L)'
;MIFALLFQCLSGMAIAGQFDGLAFAENVLADDVFFVIESMHMICARLLPALIALHVGAIVFYKYKGISLTWAMVTGIQKHINTNVTVYFASNIRALVVLAIAISVTIAIVAFA
;
A
#
# COMPACT_ATOMS: atom_id res chain seq x y z
N MET A 1 -1.29 -8.64 -0.49
CA MET A 1 -1.10 -7.68 -1.61
C MET A 1 -0.64 -6.32 -1.13
N ILE A 2 -1.39 -5.63 -0.26
CA ILE A 2 -1.04 -4.28 0.23
C ILE A 2 0.36 -4.23 0.86
N PHE A 3 0.68 -5.14 1.77
CA PHE A 3 2.02 -5.19 2.40
C PHE A 3 3.14 -5.43 1.38
N ALA A 4 2.91 -6.32 0.40
CA ALA A 4 3.88 -6.59 -0.67
C ALA A 4 4.08 -5.38 -1.59
N LEU A 5 3.02 -4.62 -1.89
CA LEU A 5 3.10 -3.37 -2.66
C LEU A 5 3.84 -2.28 -1.89
N LEU A 6 3.60 -2.15 -0.58
CA LEU A 6 4.32 -1.21 0.28
C LEU A 6 5.81 -1.56 0.29
N PHE A 7 6.15 -2.83 0.49
CA PHE A 7 7.53 -3.30 0.48
C PHE A 7 8.20 -3.10 -0.89
N GLN A 8 7.50 -3.36 -2.01
CA GLN A 8 8.01 -3.10 -3.36
C GLN A 8 8.30 -1.61 -3.58
N CYS A 9 7.41 -0.74 -3.12
CA CYS A 9 7.58 0.70 -3.21
C CYS A 9 8.80 1.17 -2.39
N LEU A 10 8.91 0.71 -1.14
CA LEU A 10 9.99 1.10 -0.24
C LEU A 10 11.36 0.63 -0.74
N SER A 11 11.45 -0.62 -1.19
CA SER A 11 12.67 -1.17 -1.80
C SER A 11 13.00 -0.49 -3.14
N GLY A 12 12.00 -0.13 -3.95
CA GLY A 12 12.22 0.61 -5.20
C GLY A 12 12.75 2.03 -4.97
N MET A 13 12.23 2.74 -3.97
CA MET A 13 12.75 4.05 -3.56
C MET A 13 14.19 3.96 -3.04
N ALA A 14 14.53 2.88 -2.33
CA ALA A 14 15.90 2.62 -1.88
C ALA A 14 16.86 2.35 -3.04
N ILE A 15 16.47 1.53 -4.01
CA ILE A 15 17.29 1.26 -5.20
C ILE A 15 17.45 2.52 -6.08
N ALA A 16 16.45 3.40 -6.09
CA ALA A 16 16.49 4.66 -6.82
C ALA A 16 17.36 5.75 -6.15
N GLY A 17 18.00 5.45 -5.01
CA GLY A 17 18.89 6.38 -4.31
C GLY A 17 18.17 7.49 -3.53
N GLN A 18 16.86 7.35 -3.28
CA GLN A 18 16.10 8.38 -2.57
C GLN A 18 16.50 8.54 -1.09
N PHE A 19 17.23 7.56 -0.53
CA PHE A 19 17.72 7.58 0.85
C PHE A 19 19.22 7.90 0.97
N ASP A 20 19.94 8.12 -0.14
CA ASP A 20 21.41 8.32 -0.15
C ASP A 20 21.84 9.63 0.53
N GLY A 21 20.93 10.61 0.64
CA GLY A 21 21.19 11.89 1.31
C GLY A 21 21.07 11.87 2.85
N LEU A 22 20.70 10.73 3.46
CA LEU A 22 20.57 10.63 4.92
C LEU A 22 21.94 10.49 5.58
N ALA A 23 22.19 11.25 6.65
CA ALA A 23 23.45 11.27 7.42
C ALA A 23 23.88 9.90 8.04
N PHE A 24 23.04 8.87 7.95
CA PHE A 24 23.32 7.49 8.39
C PHE A 24 23.20 6.47 7.24
N ALA A 25 23.07 6.91 5.98
CA ALA A 25 22.85 6.05 4.83
C ALA A 25 24.00 5.07 4.61
N GLU A 26 25.27 5.49 4.75
CA GLU A 26 26.43 4.59 4.56
C GLU A 26 26.44 3.38 5.50
N ASN A 27 25.90 3.50 6.71
CA ASN A 27 25.94 2.42 7.71
C ASN A 27 24.68 1.53 7.69
N VAL A 28 23.61 1.97 7.01
CA VAL A 28 22.32 1.26 6.89
C VAL A 28 22.13 0.68 5.49
N LEU A 29 22.60 1.38 4.45
CA LEU A 29 22.68 0.94 3.05
C LEU A 29 24.13 0.60 2.68
N ALA A 30 24.78 -0.25 3.47
CA ALA A 30 26.01 -0.88 3.02
C ALA A 30 25.76 -1.71 1.75
N ASP A 31 26.77 -1.88 0.89
CA ASP A 31 26.66 -2.61 -0.39
C ASP A 31 25.98 -3.99 -0.25
N ASP A 32 26.28 -4.71 0.83
CA ASP A 32 25.68 -6.02 1.12
C ASP A 32 24.15 -5.93 1.34
N VAL A 33 23.69 -4.87 2.01
CA VAL A 33 22.26 -4.64 2.28
C VAL A 33 21.56 -4.21 0.99
N PHE A 34 22.21 -3.39 0.17
CA PHE A 34 21.67 -2.98 -1.13
C PHE A 34 21.44 -4.19 -2.06
N PHE A 35 22.41 -5.10 -2.13
CA PHE A 35 22.27 -6.35 -2.91
C PHE A 35 21.11 -7.22 -2.42
N VAL A 36 20.91 -7.32 -1.10
CA VAL A 36 19.78 -8.06 -0.52
C VAL A 36 18.44 -7.39 -0.84
N ILE A 37 18.36 -6.07 -0.74
CA ILE A 37 17.14 -5.30 -1.07
C ILE A 37 16.80 -5.44 -2.56
N GLU A 38 17.80 -5.36 -3.45
CA GLU A 38 17.63 -5.54 -4.89
C GLU A 38 17.09 -6.94 -5.22
N SER A 39 17.70 -7.98 -4.66
CA SER A 39 17.27 -9.37 -4.86
C SER A 39 15.82 -9.58 -4.37
N MET A 40 15.49 -9.06 -3.19
CA MET A 40 14.12 -9.12 -2.65
C MET A 40 13.11 -8.33 -3.51
N HIS A 41 13.49 -7.15 -4.01
CA HIS A 41 12.65 -6.34 -4.89
C HIS A 41 12.34 -7.08 -6.21
N MET A 42 13.33 -7.75 -6.79
CA MET A 42 13.16 -8.52 -8.03
C MET A 42 12.29 -9.77 -7.83
N ILE A 43 12.45 -10.48 -6.71
CA ILE A 43 11.59 -11.62 -6.36
C ILE A 43 10.14 -11.16 -6.18
N CYS A 44 9.94 -10.07 -5.45
CA CYS A 44 8.62 -9.51 -5.17
C CYS A 44 7.97 -8.96 -6.44
N ALA A 45 8.74 -8.35 -7.35
CA ALA A 45 8.29 -7.93 -8.69
C ALA A 45 7.74 -9.10 -9.53
N ARG A 46 8.33 -10.30 -9.39
CA ARG A 46 7.87 -11.52 -10.09
C ARG A 46 6.65 -12.16 -9.42
N LEU A 47 6.56 -12.10 -8.09
CA LEU A 47 5.45 -12.66 -7.32
C LEU A 47 4.17 -11.80 -7.37
N LEU A 48 4.31 -10.48 -7.47
CA LEU A 48 3.18 -9.54 -7.47
C LEU A 48 2.18 -9.82 -8.61
N PRO A 49 2.59 -9.99 -9.87
CA PRO A 49 1.68 -10.37 -10.96
C PRO A 49 0.92 -11.66 -10.69
N ALA A 50 1.59 -12.68 -10.12
CA ALA A 50 0.94 -13.95 -9.76
C ALA A 50 -0.10 -13.76 -8.64
N LEU A 51 0.21 -12.94 -7.62
CA LEU A 51 -0.74 -12.58 -6.57
C LEU A 51 -1.92 -11.76 -7.10
N ILE A 52 -1.69 -10.85 -8.04
CA ILE A 52 -2.75 -10.09 -8.73
C ILE A 52 -3.65 -11.06 -9.50
N ALA A 53 -3.06 -11.96 -10.29
CA ALA A 53 -3.80 -12.95 -11.05
C ALA A 53 -4.63 -13.88 -10.15
N LEU A 54 -4.06 -14.34 -9.02
CA LEU A 54 -4.77 -15.13 -8.01
C LEU A 54 -5.95 -14.32 -7.45
N HIS A 55 -5.71 -13.07 -7.04
CA HIS A 55 -6.74 -12.22 -6.45
C HIS A 55 -7.89 -11.94 -7.44
N VAL A 56 -7.56 -11.57 -8.68
CA VAL A 56 -8.55 -11.37 -9.75
C VAL A 56 -9.27 -12.67 -10.08
N GLY A 57 -8.56 -13.79 -10.13
CA GLY A 57 -9.13 -15.12 -10.34
C GLY A 57 -10.14 -15.49 -9.25
N ALA A 58 -9.81 -15.23 -7.99
CA ALA A 58 -10.73 -15.43 -6.87
C ALA A 58 -11.99 -14.55 -7.02
N ILE A 59 -11.82 -13.27 -7.37
CA ILE A 59 -12.93 -12.34 -7.62
C ILE A 59 -13.85 -12.84 -8.74
N VAL A 60 -13.27 -13.29 -9.86
CA VAL A 60 -14.01 -13.86 -11.00
C VAL A 60 -14.74 -15.13 -10.58
N PHE A 61 -14.09 -16.03 -9.83
CA PHE A 61 -14.70 -17.25 -9.30
C PHE A 61 -15.90 -16.94 -8.39
N TYR A 62 -15.77 -15.97 -7.48
CA TYR A 62 -16.89 -15.54 -6.63
C TYR A 62 -18.03 -14.89 -7.42
N LYS A 63 -17.69 -14.17 -8.51
CA LYS A 63 -18.68 -13.59 -9.44
C LYS A 63 -19.47 -14.70 -10.16
N TYR A 64 -18.82 -15.77 -10.61
CA TYR A 64 -19.49 -16.93 -11.20
C TYR A 64 -20.40 -17.65 -10.19
N LYS A 65 -20.07 -17.60 -8.90
CA LYS A 65 -20.90 -18.14 -7.81
C LYS A 65 -22.08 -17.24 -7.42
N GLY A 66 -22.34 -16.17 -8.17
CA GLY A 66 -23.47 -15.26 -7.97
C GLY A 66 -23.26 -14.19 -6.89
N ILE A 67 -22.06 -14.11 -6.29
CA ILE A 67 -21.75 -13.10 -5.27
C ILE A 67 -21.05 -11.93 -5.96
N SER A 68 -21.76 -10.81 -6.13
CA SER A 68 -21.28 -9.64 -6.87
C SER A 68 -20.27 -8.80 -6.06
N LEU A 69 -19.08 -9.34 -5.76
CA LEU A 69 -18.01 -8.62 -5.07
C LEU A 69 -17.43 -7.47 -5.93
N THR A 70 -17.31 -7.66 -7.25
CA THR A 70 -16.75 -6.64 -8.15
C THR A 70 -17.60 -5.37 -8.20
N TRP A 71 -18.93 -5.54 -8.15
CA TRP A 71 -19.86 -4.41 -8.25
C TRP A 71 -19.84 -3.56 -6.98
N ALA A 72 -19.62 -4.19 -5.82
CA ALA A 72 -19.40 -3.50 -4.55
C ALA A 72 -18.09 -2.69 -4.55
N MET A 73 -17.06 -3.13 -5.28
CA MET A 73 -15.80 -2.38 -5.39
C MET A 73 -15.91 -1.13 -6.29
N VAL A 74 -16.75 -1.17 -7.32
CA VAL A 74 -16.97 -0.03 -8.23
C VAL A 74 -17.98 0.96 -7.69
N THR A 75 -19.08 0.47 -7.09
CA THR A 75 -20.18 1.34 -6.64
C THR A 75 -20.20 1.60 -5.15
N GLY A 76 -19.37 0.90 -4.38
CA GLY A 76 -19.38 0.99 -2.91
C GLY A 76 -20.59 0.33 -2.24
N ILE A 77 -21.55 -0.19 -3.03
CA ILE A 77 -22.80 -0.74 -2.51
C ILE A 77 -22.77 -2.26 -2.60
N GLN A 78 -22.73 -2.92 -1.43
CA GLN A 78 -22.86 -4.36 -1.33
C GLN A 78 -24.35 -4.73 -1.23
N LYS A 79 -24.86 -5.49 -2.20
CA LYS A 79 -26.30 -5.83 -2.30
C LYS A 79 -26.74 -6.89 -1.27
N HIS A 80 -25.80 -7.63 -0.70
CA HIS A 80 -26.00 -8.59 0.38
C HIS A 80 -25.33 -8.07 1.66
N ILE A 81 -26.07 -7.29 2.44
CA ILE A 81 -25.68 -6.92 3.80
C ILE A 81 -26.74 -7.50 4.72
N ASN A 82 -26.33 -8.39 5.63
CA ASN A 82 -27.14 -8.77 6.78
C ASN A 82 -27.48 -7.48 7.54
N THR A 83 -28.75 -7.08 7.54
CA THR A 83 -29.25 -5.74 7.88
C THR A 83 -29.23 -5.42 9.39
N ASN A 84 -28.13 -5.71 10.09
CA ASN A 84 -27.95 -5.38 11.52
C ASN A 84 -26.56 -4.79 11.82
N VAL A 85 -26.02 -3.95 10.95
CA VAL A 85 -24.79 -3.21 11.26
C VAL A 85 -25.08 -1.72 11.19
N THR A 86 -25.11 -1.08 12.35
CA THR A 86 -25.19 0.38 12.50
C THR A 86 -23.94 0.99 11.89
N VAL A 87 -24.08 1.71 10.78
CA VAL A 87 -22.99 2.45 10.14
C VAL A 87 -22.50 3.54 11.10
N TYR A 88 -21.25 3.40 11.56
CA TYR A 88 -20.60 4.40 12.39
C TYR A 88 -20.05 5.51 11.49
N PHE A 89 -20.76 6.65 11.45
CA PHE A 89 -20.25 7.84 10.78
C PHE A 89 -19.16 8.47 11.64
N ALA A 90 -17.90 8.15 11.32
CA ALA A 90 -16.76 8.82 11.91
C ALA A 90 -16.71 10.30 11.48
N SER A 91 -16.40 11.18 12.43
CA SER A 91 -16.43 12.64 12.22
C SER A 91 -15.39 13.11 11.20
N ASN A 92 -15.83 13.84 10.18
CA ASN A 92 -14.96 14.48 9.17
C ASN A 92 -13.93 15.45 9.78
N ILE A 93 -14.19 15.99 10.98
CA ILE A 93 -13.23 16.82 11.72
C ILE A 93 -11.97 16.03 12.08
N ARG A 94 -12.12 14.75 12.46
CA ARG A 94 -10.96 13.88 12.75
C ARG A 94 -10.11 13.68 11.49
N ALA A 95 -10.74 13.51 10.33
CA ALA A 95 -10.04 13.40 9.06
C ALA A 95 -9.30 14.70 8.70
N LEU A 96 -9.93 15.87 8.91
CA LEU A 96 -9.30 17.18 8.69
C LEU A 96 -8.07 17.38 9.59
N VAL A 97 -8.16 17.01 10.87
CA VAL A 97 -7.04 17.13 11.82
C VAL A 97 -5.88 16.22 11.40
N VAL A 98 -6.19 14.97 11.01
CA VAL A 98 -5.17 14.04 10.50
C VAL A 98 -4.50 14.60 9.23
N LEU A 99 -5.28 15.20 8.33
CA LEU A 99 -4.75 15.83 7.11
C LEU A 99 -3.81 17.01 7.43
N ALA A 100 -4.21 17.90 8.34
CA ALA A 100 -3.40 19.06 8.72
C ALA A 100 -2.07 18.63 9.37
N ILE A 101 -2.09 17.62 10.23
CA ILE A 101 -0.87 17.06 10.85
C ILE A 101 0.02 16.44 9.76
N ALA A 102 -0.54 15.64 8.86
CA ALA A 102 0.22 15.01 7.79
C ALA A 102 0.90 16.03 6.87
N ILE A 103 0.18 17.09 6.48
CA ILE A 103 0.73 18.18 5.66
C ILE A 103 1.85 18.90 6.40
N SER A 104 1.64 19.22 7.68
CA SER A 104 2.65 19.89 8.51
C SER A 104 3.95 19.08 8.61
N VAL A 105 3.85 17.78 8.88
CA VAL A 105 5.01 16.88 8.93
C VAL A 105 5.72 16.81 7.58
N THR A 106 4.96 16.74 6.49
CA THR A 106 5.52 16.69 5.13
C THR A 106 6.31 17.97 4.81
N ILE A 107 5.75 19.14 5.16
CA ILE A 107 6.43 20.43 4.97
C ILE A 107 7.68 20.52 5.86
N ALA A 108 7.61 20.06 7.11
CA ALA A 108 8.76 20.06 8.00
C ALA A 108 9.89 19.17 7.47
N ILE A 109 9.60 17.99 6.95
CA ILE A 109 10.59 17.11 6.32
C ILE A 109 11.25 17.82 5.13
N VAL A 110 10.48 18.48 4.27
CA VAL A 110 11.03 19.20 3.10
C VAL A 110 11.84 20.44 3.49
N ALA A 111 11.47 21.13 4.57
CA ALA A 111 12.15 22.35 5.01
C ALA A 111 13.47 22.08 5.79
N PHE A 112 13.59 20.90 6.41
CA PHE A 112 14.77 20.49 7.18
C PHE A 112 15.61 19.39 6.50
N ALA A 113 15.23 18.96 5.29
CA ALA A 113 16.04 18.15 4.39
C ALA A 113 16.89 19.05 3.48
#